data_AF-A0A6L9M4E2-F1
#
_entry.id   AF-A0A6L9M4E2-F1
#
_cell.length_a   1.000
_cell.length_b   1.000
_cell.length_c   1.000
_cell.angle_alpha   90.00
_cell.angle_beta   90.00
_cell.angle_gamma   90.00
#
_symmetry.space_group_name_H-M   'P 1'
#
loop_
_entity.id
_entity.type
_entity.pdbx_description
1 polymer ?
#
loop_
_entity_poly.entity_id
_entity_poly.type
_entity_poly.pdbx_seq_one_letter_code
_entity_poly.pdbx_strand_id
1 'polypeptide(L)'
;MTTRTCASCEYHKSKSNPTPGKLIPGESGKCTRPTGLCDHIKDQAEEPASIFSKNLVSSEAVQEAIASTAVDQKDRGSLSALALSAMQDASARAQQTGEIPTDDELCETAVRAILASKCEPALVPEVSTAHEARDLEAQNTAAAVDQAVMDAEEAFRDLGRLETGAFFATVADIMTAQIFQKLKKNKAYKNLPYMDEDGKLRHITTLDEFCTVKLGKSYRRVKELSDTLTTLGPDLYESAERIGFRAKDYRALKALPEDEQAIVKQALEAESKDEVLNVLTDLTERHNAERKAAKKDKEALEADLEARSKLLEDKAERLEKTEEELYRLKSLPPDADLELKLAREEEAVKELDKAFVTALAEFNQLLLQVDAIIESGDISNHTQSYAIQQVQSLCFDIQDNLINYSIPVDFEEMINPAWMRDTAQADLEEGRIAEEIAG
;
A
#
# COMPACT_ATOMS: atom_id res chain seq x y z
N MET A 1 48.12 -8.77 19.66
CA MET A 1 46.66 -8.96 19.65
C MET A 1 46.05 -7.77 18.94
N THR A 2 45.34 -7.99 17.84
CA THR A 2 44.65 -6.94 17.05
C THR A 2 43.68 -6.15 17.91
N THR A 3 43.92 -4.85 18.05
CA THR A 3 43.09 -3.91 18.82
C THR A 3 41.74 -3.71 18.13
N ARG A 4 40.73 -4.47 18.56
CA ARG A 4 39.33 -4.23 18.18
C ARG A 4 38.80 -3.06 19.02
N THR A 5 38.34 -1.99 18.37
CA THR A 5 37.64 -0.87 19.00
C THR A 5 36.31 -1.35 19.61
N CYS A 6 35.85 -0.72 20.70
CA CYS A 6 34.67 -1.19 21.43
C CYS A 6 33.42 -1.29 20.54
N ALA A 7 33.25 -0.37 19.61
CA ALA A 7 32.18 -0.38 18.60
C ALA A 7 32.10 -1.68 17.77
N SER A 8 33.21 -2.41 17.63
CA SER A 8 33.29 -3.69 16.90
C SER A 8 33.15 -4.92 17.80
N CYS A 9 32.92 -4.74 19.10
CA CYS A 9 32.77 -5.81 20.08
C CYS A 9 31.33 -6.34 20.11
N GLU A 10 31.15 -7.67 20.16
CA GLU A 10 29.84 -8.33 20.23
C GLU A 10 29.02 -7.95 21.49
N TYR A 11 29.70 -7.52 22.56
CA TYR A 11 29.09 -7.06 23.80
C TYR A 11 28.78 -5.56 23.82
N HIS A 12 29.08 -4.82 22.75
CA HIS A 12 28.70 -3.42 22.63
C HIS A 12 27.24 -3.30 22.17
N LYS A 13 26.42 -2.61 22.95
CA LYS A 13 25.03 -2.29 22.62
C LYS A 13 24.78 -0.79 22.75
N SER A 14 23.82 -0.28 21.98
CA SER A 14 23.35 1.09 22.14
C SER A 14 22.78 1.30 23.55
N LYS A 15 22.80 2.55 24.04
CA LYS A 15 22.21 2.92 25.33
C LYS A 15 20.73 2.52 25.44
N SER A 16 20.00 2.54 24.32
CA SER A 16 18.58 2.20 24.19
C SER A 16 18.27 0.69 24.19
N ASN A 17 19.26 -0.19 24.09
CA ASN A 17 19.03 -1.62 24.08
C ASN A 17 18.50 -2.10 25.45
N PRO A 18 17.49 -2.99 25.55
CA PRO A 18 16.92 -3.41 26.84
C PRO A 18 17.86 -4.28 27.69
N THR A 19 18.93 -4.84 27.12
CA THR A 19 19.87 -5.71 27.85
C THR A 19 20.66 -4.91 28.90
N PRO A 20 20.71 -5.35 30.16
CA PRO A 20 21.49 -4.66 31.21
C PRO A 20 22.99 -4.69 30.90
N GLY A 21 23.68 -3.57 31.16
CA GLY A 21 25.10 -3.42 30.87
C GLY A 21 25.68 -2.14 31.48
N LYS A 22 27.01 -2.07 31.61
CA LYS A 22 27.72 -0.89 32.12
C LYS A 22 27.98 0.12 31.00
N LEU A 23 27.81 1.41 31.28
CA LEU A 23 28.15 2.48 30.33
C LEU A 23 29.65 2.46 30.01
N ILE A 24 29.98 2.65 28.74
CA ILE A 24 31.37 2.74 28.29
C ILE A 24 31.82 4.20 28.43
N PRO A 25 32.92 4.48 29.15
CA PRO A 25 33.46 5.84 29.28
C PRO A 25 33.80 6.43 27.91
N GLY A 26 33.38 7.67 27.63
CA GLY A 26 33.71 8.38 26.39
C GLY A 26 32.97 7.96 25.12
N GLU A 27 32.16 6.88 25.13
CA GLU A 27 31.41 6.41 23.95
C GLU A 27 29.88 6.41 24.13
N SER A 28 29.14 6.41 23.02
CA SER A 28 27.67 6.42 22.98
C SER A 28 27.04 5.01 23.13
N GLY A 29 27.55 4.18 24.04
CA GLY A 29 27.13 2.78 24.20
C GLY A 29 27.27 2.20 25.61
N LYS A 30 26.84 0.95 25.77
CA LYS A 30 27.02 0.15 26.99
C LYS A 30 27.57 -1.23 26.66
N CYS A 31 28.38 -1.76 27.57
CA CYS A 31 28.95 -3.10 27.50
C CYS A 31 28.09 -4.08 28.32
N THR A 32 27.58 -5.13 27.67
CA THR A 32 26.72 -6.15 28.29
C THR A 32 27.49 -7.37 28.80
N ARG A 33 28.82 -7.28 28.90
CA ARG A 33 29.66 -8.41 29.34
C ARG A 33 29.48 -8.66 30.85
N PRO A 34 29.24 -9.92 31.27
CA PRO A 34 28.96 -10.23 32.68
C PRO A 34 30.16 -9.97 33.61
N THR A 35 31.38 -9.98 33.08
CA THR A 35 32.62 -9.72 33.83
C THR A 35 32.96 -8.23 33.96
N GLY A 36 32.14 -7.33 33.42
CA GLY A 36 32.40 -5.88 33.37
C GLY A 36 33.08 -5.43 32.07
N LEU A 37 33.54 -4.17 32.03
CA LEU A 37 34.20 -3.57 30.86
C LEU A 37 35.40 -4.41 30.41
N CYS A 38 35.65 -4.47 29.10
CA CYS A 38 36.83 -5.14 28.54
C CYS A 38 38.11 -4.50 29.09
N ASP A 39 39.16 -5.29 29.30
CA ASP A 39 40.37 -4.81 29.98
C ASP A 39 41.03 -3.63 29.23
N HIS A 40 41.04 -3.66 27.89
CA HIS A 40 41.50 -2.52 27.07
C HIS A 40 40.72 -1.21 27.25
N ILE A 41 39.51 -1.26 27.83
CA ILE A 41 38.70 -0.06 28.17
C ILE A 41 38.93 0.35 29.63
N LYS A 42 39.29 -0.60 30.51
CA LYS A 42 39.75 -0.27 31.86
C LYS A 42 41.06 0.52 31.81
N ASP A 43 41.94 0.18 30.87
CA ASP A 43 43.20 0.89 30.62
C ASP A 43 43.00 2.35 30.13
N GLN A 44 41.79 2.71 29.64
CA GLN A 44 41.44 4.10 29.30
C GLN A 44 40.73 4.85 30.44
N ALA A 45 40.35 4.14 31.51
CA ALA A 45 39.69 4.69 32.69
C ALA A 45 40.64 4.94 33.87
N GLU A 46 41.89 4.48 33.77
CA GLU A 46 42.97 4.86 34.67
C GLU A 46 43.85 5.88 33.95
N GLU A 47 43.83 7.14 34.41
CA GLU A 47 44.92 8.07 34.11
C GLU A 47 46.24 7.36 34.48
N PRO A 48 47.23 7.22 33.57
CA PRO A 48 48.54 6.80 34.01
C PRO A 48 49.03 7.90 34.94
N ALA A 49 49.08 7.58 36.24
CA ALA A 49 49.68 8.42 37.25
C ALA A 49 51.03 8.88 36.72
N SER A 50 51.13 10.17 36.39
CA SER A 50 52.39 10.76 35.98
C SER A 50 53.36 10.53 37.15
N ILE A 51 54.34 9.65 36.96
CA ILE A 51 55.50 9.51 37.84
C ILE A 51 56.44 10.70 37.61
N PHE A 52 55.86 11.90 37.52
CA PHE A 52 56.54 13.18 37.45
C PHE A 52 55.90 14.03 38.52
N SER A 53 56.42 13.90 39.74
CA SER A 53 56.00 14.82 40.78
C SER A 53 56.40 16.23 40.33
N LYS A 54 55.45 17.17 40.34
CA LYS A 54 55.70 18.60 40.13
C LYS A 54 56.79 19.15 41.08
N ASN A 55 57.25 18.36 42.06
CA ASN A 55 58.28 18.73 43.03
C ASN A 55 59.70 18.85 42.42
N LEU A 56 60.03 18.14 41.32
CA LEU A 56 61.38 18.26 40.74
C LEU A 56 61.59 19.59 39.99
N VAL A 57 60.56 20.12 39.33
CA VAL A 57 60.64 21.45 38.66
C VAL A 57 60.72 22.58 39.70
N SER A 58 60.29 22.33 40.93
CA SER A 58 60.49 23.22 42.07
C SER A 58 61.81 22.98 42.83
N SER A 59 62.70 22.12 42.32
CA SER A 59 64.07 21.99 42.83
C SER A 59 64.78 23.34 42.74
N GLU A 60 65.54 23.69 43.78
CA GLU A 60 66.23 24.97 43.92
C GLU A 60 67.14 25.25 42.71
N ALA A 61 67.86 24.23 42.22
CA ALA A 61 68.74 24.34 41.06
C ALA A 61 67.99 24.65 39.74
N VAL A 62 66.81 24.05 39.54
CA VAL A 62 65.98 24.29 38.34
C VAL A 62 65.35 25.69 38.39
N GLN A 63 64.89 26.11 39.57
CA GLN A 63 64.34 27.45 39.77
C GLN A 63 65.40 28.55 39.61
N GLU A 64 66.63 28.32 40.08
CA GLU A 64 67.75 29.24 39.89
C GLU A 64 68.17 29.34 38.40
N ALA A 65 68.18 28.23 37.67
CA ALA A 65 68.43 28.22 36.23
C ALA A 65 67.34 28.98 35.44
N ILE A 66 66.07 28.79 35.79
CA ILE A 66 64.95 29.55 35.20
C ILE A 66 65.07 31.03 35.56
N ALA A 67 65.38 31.35 36.82
CA ALA A 67 65.48 32.74 37.28
C ALA A 67 66.63 33.50 36.63
N SER A 68 67.76 32.85 36.41
CA SER A 68 68.92 33.45 35.75
C SER A 68 68.75 33.56 34.23
N THR A 69 67.79 32.84 33.63
CA THR A 69 67.62 32.73 32.17
C THR A 69 66.39 33.48 31.63
N ALA A 70 65.31 33.57 32.40
CA ALA A 70 64.10 34.27 31.98
C ALA A 70 64.27 35.79 31.95
N VAL A 71 63.73 36.44 30.91
CA VAL A 71 63.69 37.92 30.80
C VAL A 71 62.38 38.45 31.40
N ASP A 72 61.25 37.78 31.12
CA ASP A 72 59.93 38.13 31.65
C ASP A 72 59.15 36.92 32.23
N GLN A 73 58.00 37.19 32.86
CA GLN A 73 57.18 36.17 33.53
C GLN A 73 56.61 35.12 32.55
N LYS A 74 56.41 35.50 31.28
CA LYS A 74 55.99 34.57 30.21
C LYS A 74 57.12 33.58 29.86
N ASP A 75 58.37 34.05 29.85
CA ASP A 75 59.54 33.20 29.60
C ASP A 75 59.78 32.21 30.72
N ARG A 76 59.46 32.57 31.98
CA ARG A 76 59.52 31.63 33.12
C ARG A 76 58.61 30.43 32.91
N GLY A 77 57.41 30.66 32.37
CA GLY A 77 56.47 29.58 32.03
C GLY A 77 56.99 28.68 30.91
N SER A 78 57.55 29.28 29.86
CA SER A 78 58.14 28.56 28.73
C SER A 78 59.38 27.73 29.14
N LEU A 79 60.26 28.29 29.98
CA LEU A 79 61.45 27.59 30.47
C LEU A 79 61.09 26.47 31.47
N SER A 80 60.03 26.64 32.26
CA SER A 80 59.50 25.58 33.11
C SER A 80 58.95 24.41 32.28
N ALA A 81 58.25 24.71 31.18
CA ALA A 81 57.77 23.71 30.23
C ALA A 81 58.92 22.99 29.50
N LEU A 82 59.95 23.73 29.08
CA LEU A 82 61.16 23.19 28.48
C LEU A 82 61.88 22.21 29.43
N ALA A 83 62.03 22.59 30.70
CA ALA A 83 62.61 21.75 31.73
C ALA A 83 61.82 20.43 31.91
N LEU A 84 60.48 20.53 31.96
CA LEU A 84 59.60 19.38 32.07
C LEU A 84 59.72 18.45 30.87
N SER A 85 59.74 19.00 29.65
CA SER A 85 59.90 18.21 28.43
C SER A 85 61.26 17.52 28.38
N ALA A 86 62.34 18.21 28.74
CA ALA A 86 63.69 17.62 28.76
C ALA A 86 63.80 16.46 29.76
N MET A 87 63.16 16.58 30.93
CA MET A 87 63.12 15.49 31.91
C MET A 87 62.26 14.32 31.43
N GLN A 88 61.12 14.59 30.78
CA GLN A 88 60.28 13.56 30.18
C GLN A 88 61.02 12.80 29.07
N ASP A 89 61.75 13.50 28.21
CA ASP A 89 62.55 12.88 27.15
C ASP A 89 63.70 12.04 27.72
N ALA A 90 64.37 12.52 28.77
CA ALA A 90 65.42 11.77 29.45
C ALA A 90 64.87 10.49 30.09
N SER A 91 63.72 10.58 30.76
CA SER A 91 63.04 9.43 31.35
C SER A 91 62.55 8.44 30.27
N ALA A 92 62.01 8.93 29.16
CA ALA A 92 61.58 8.10 28.04
C ALA A 92 62.73 7.37 27.35
N ARG A 93 63.91 8.01 27.23
CA ARG A 93 65.13 7.35 26.73
C ARG A 93 65.63 6.28 27.68
N ALA A 94 65.54 6.51 28.98
CA ALA A 94 66.00 5.57 29.99
C ALA A 94 65.11 4.33 30.12
N GLN A 95 63.80 4.45 29.83
CA GLN A 95 62.89 3.30 29.70
C GLN A 95 63.28 2.33 28.56
N GLN A 96 64.04 2.79 27.56
CA GLN A 96 64.52 1.95 26.46
C GLN A 96 65.84 1.24 26.80
N THR A 97 66.62 1.75 27.76
CA THR A 97 67.92 1.20 28.18
C THR A 97 67.87 0.40 29.48
N GLY A 98 66.77 0.50 30.25
CA GLY A 98 66.51 -0.32 31.44
C GLY A 98 67.13 0.22 32.75
N GLU A 99 67.79 1.37 32.71
CA GLU A 99 68.27 2.09 33.90
C GLU A 99 67.29 3.22 34.23
N ILE A 100 66.91 3.35 35.51
CA ILE A 100 66.03 4.44 35.97
C ILE A 100 66.92 5.60 36.40
N PRO A 101 66.83 6.79 35.76
CA PRO A 101 67.65 7.93 36.10
C PRO A 101 67.25 8.46 37.47
N THR A 102 68.24 8.90 38.24
CA THR A 102 68.02 9.51 39.55
C THR A 102 67.42 10.92 39.42
N ASP A 103 66.76 11.40 40.48
CA ASP A 103 66.16 12.75 40.50
C ASP A 103 67.20 13.86 40.26
N ASP A 104 68.45 13.66 40.70
CA ASP A 104 69.56 14.59 40.48
C ASP A 104 69.98 14.66 39.00
N GLU A 105 70.03 13.51 38.29
CA GLU A 105 70.35 13.45 36.86
C GLU A 105 69.25 14.09 36.00
N LEU A 106 67.99 13.94 36.40
CA LEU A 106 66.85 14.61 35.76
C LEU A 106 66.90 16.12 35.98
N CYS A 107 67.22 16.58 37.20
CA CYS A 107 67.41 17.99 37.48
C CYS A 107 68.58 18.60 36.69
N GLU A 108 69.71 17.89 36.57
CA GLU A 108 70.86 18.37 35.80
C GLU A 108 70.53 18.47 34.30
N THR A 109 69.77 17.50 33.77
CA THR A 109 69.30 17.52 32.38
C THR A 109 68.38 18.71 32.11
N ALA A 110 67.47 19.01 33.04
CA ALA A 110 66.61 20.19 32.98
C ALA A 110 67.40 21.50 32.99
N VAL A 111 68.35 21.64 33.92
CA VAL A 111 69.22 22.82 34.05
C VAL A 111 70.03 23.03 32.77
N ARG A 112 70.58 21.96 32.20
CA ARG A 112 71.36 22.03 30.94
C ARG A 112 70.49 22.47 29.76
N ALA A 113 69.26 21.97 29.66
CA ALA A 113 68.32 22.39 28.61
C ALA A 113 67.96 23.88 28.73
N ILE A 114 67.72 24.37 29.95
CA ILE A 114 67.45 25.78 30.21
C ILE A 114 68.65 26.64 29.83
N LEU A 115 69.87 26.31 30.28
CA LEU A 115 71.05 27.10 29.99
C LEU A 115 71.45 27.07 28.50
N ALA A 116 71.19 25.96 27.79
CA ALA A 116 71.41 25.87 26.35
C ALA A 116 70.43 26.73 25.53
N SER A 117 69.28 27.13 26.11
CA SER A 117 68.35 28.07 25.45
C SER A 117 68.89 29.50 25.36
N LYS A 118 69.95 29.83 26.11
CA LYS A 118 70.72 31.07 25.93
C LYS A 118 71.64 30.93 24.71
N CYS A 119 71.10 31.14 23.52
CA CYS A 119 71.90 31.47 22.34
C CYS A 119 71.21 32.54 21.48
N GLU A 120 71.91 33.69 21.45
CA GLU A 120 71.94 34.81 20.50
C GLU A 120 70.67 35.64 20.19
N PRO A 121 70.81 36.98 20.09
CA PRO A 121 69.68 37.87 19.84
C PRO A 121 69.10 37.59 18.45
N ALA A 122 67.82 37.25 18.41
CA ALA A 122 67.11 36.95 17.18
C ALA A 122 67.15 38.13 16.20
N LEU A 123 67.78 37.93 15.04
CA LEU A 123 67.41 38.62 13.83
C LEU A 123 65.97 38.21 13.49
N VAL A 124 65.07 39.20 13.43
CA VAL A 124 63.68 39.02 12.98
C VAL A 124 63.71 38.42 11.57
N PRO A 125 63.05 37.28 11.29
CA PRO A 125 62.95 36.80 9.92
C PRO A 125 62.04 37.75 9.13
N GLU A 126 62.52 38.29 8.01
CA GLU A 126 61.69 39.04 7.06
C GLU A 126 60.51 38.15 6.63
N VAL A 127 59.29 38.63 6.88
CA VAL A 127 58.07 37.99 6.37
C VAL A 127 58.16 38.04 4.85
N SER A 128 58.15 36.89 4.19
CA SER A 128 58.12 36.84 2.72
C SER A 128 56.88 37.58 2.24
N THR A 129 57.05 38.46 1.24
CA THR A 129 55.98 39.26 0.61
C THR A 129 54.77 38.43 0.15
N ALA A 130 54.97 37.12 -0.07
CA ALA A 130 53.90 36.18 -0.39
C ALA A 130 52.99 35.83 0.81
N HIS A 131 53.51 35.81 2.03
CA HIS A 131 52.70 35.59 3.24
C HIS A 131 51.89 36.84 3.58
N GLU A 132 52.51 38.02 3.49
CA GLU A 132 51.81 39.30 3.69
C GLU A 132 50.65 39.49 2.71
N ALA A 133 50.83 39.11 1.44
CA ALA A 133 49.78 39.16 0.43
C ALA A 133 48.61 38.19 0.73
N ARG A 134 48.91 36.97 1.18
CA ARG A 134 47.88 35.99 1.56
C ARG A 134 47.10 36.41 2.80
N ASP A 135 47.79 36.97 3.79
CA ASP A 135 47.14 37.45 5.01
C ASP A 135 46.29 38.70 4.73
N LEU A 136 46.73 39.58 3.84
CA LEU A 136 45.94 40.73 3.38
C LEU A 136 44.70 40.30 2.58
N GLU A 137 44.82 39.29 1.72
CA GLU A 137 43.68 38.71 1.00
C GLU A 137 42.69 38.04 1.96
N ALA A 138 43.18 37.30 2.96
CA ALA A 138 42.36 36.72 4.01
C ALA A 138 41.64 37.79 4.86
N GLN A 139 42.32 38.90 5.19
CA GLN A 139 41.72 40.03 5.91
C GLN A 139 40.66 40.75 5.06
N ASN A 140 40.93 40.97 3.78
CA ASN A 140 39.97 41.62 2.87
C ASN A 140 38.73 40.76 2.63
N THR A 141 38.88 39.44 2.51
CA THR A 141 37.75 38.52 2.38
C THR A 141 36.94 38.44 3.68
N ALA A 142 37.59 38.38 4.84
CA ALA A 142 36.91 38.45 6.14
C ALA A 142 36.14 39.78 6.31
N ALA A 143 36.76 40.91 5.98
CA ALA A 143 36.12 42.23 6.04
C ALA A 143 34.92 42.34 5.07
N ALA A 144 35.01 41.75 3.88
CA ALA A 144 33.90 41.71 2.94
C ALA A 144 32.74 40.83 3.43
N VAL A 145 33.04 39.73 4.12
CA VAL A 145 32.02 38.87 4.77
C VAL A 145 31.38 39.60 5.94
N ASP A 146 32.17 40.24 6.81
CA ASP A 146 31.64 41.02 7.93
C ASP A 146 30.76 42.18 7.44
N GLN A 147 31.19 42.90 6.39
CA GLN A 147 30.39 43.94 5.79
C GLN A 147 29.08 43.39 5.21
N ALA A 148 29.11 42.23 4.53
CA ALA A 148 27.90 41.59 4.02
C ALA A 148 26.95 41.13 5.15
N VAL A 149 27.48 40.68 6.30
CA VAL A 149 26.67 40.33 7.48
C VAL A 149 26.08 41.58 8.12
N MET A 150 26.84 42.67 8.24
CA MET A 150 26.36 43.96 8.77
C MET A 150 25.28 44.56 7.86
N ASP A 151 25.46 44.51 6.54
CA ASP A 151 24.48 44.95 5.56
C ASP A 151 23.17 44.11 5.63
N ALA A 152 23.26 42.85 6.09
CA ALA A 152 22.12 41.96 6.30
C ALA A 152 21.60 41.94 7.75
N GLU A 153 22.20 42.66 8.70
CA GLU A 153 21.84 42.62 10.13
C GLU A 153 20.37 43.03 10.34
N GLU A 154 19.94 44.09 9.66
CA GLU A 154 18.55 44.56 9.73
C GLU A 154 17.57 43.49 9.24
N ALA A 155 17.90 42.81 8.13
CA ALA A 155 17.09 41.73 7.58
C ALA A 155 17.01 40.52 8.54
N PHE A 156 18.11 40.14 9.19
CA PHE A 156 18.09 39.07 10.19
C PHE A 156 17.31 39.45 11.45
N ARG A 157 17.43 40.70 11.90
CA ARG A 157 16.65 41.22 13.03
C ARG A 157 15.15 41.21 12.71
N ASP A 158 14.77 41.62 11.51
CA ASP A 158 13.38 41.60 11.06
C ASP A 158 12.85 40.19 10.83
N LEU A 159 13.68 39.25 10.34
CA LEU A 159 13.33 37.84 10.28
C LEU A 159 13.02 37.28 11.67
N GLY A 160 13.87 37.56 12.67
CA GLY A 160 13.60 37.14 14.05
C GLY A 160 12.32 37.74 14.63
N ARG A 161 11.98 38.98 14.28
CA ARG A 161 10.69 39.61 14.65
C ARG A 161 9.51 38.90 13.99
N LEU A 162 9.62 38.53 12.71
CA LEU A 162 8.59 37.79 11.99
C LEU A 162 8.36 36.40 12.57
N GLU A 163 9.44 35.66 12.86
CA GLU A 163 9.38 34.34 13.50
C GLU A 163 8.71 34.42 14.87
N THR A 164 9.08 35.42 15.68
CA THR A 164 8.45 35.69 16.96
C THR A 164 6.96 36.02 16.80
N GLY A 165 6.60 36.84 15.81
CA GLY A 165 5.22 37.17 15.48
C GLY A 165 4.40 35.94 15.08
N ALA A 166 4.97 35.05 14.26
CA ALA A 166 4.34 33.80 13.86
C ALA A 166 4.12 32.87 15.06
N PHE A 167 5.10 32.73 15.95
CA PHE A 167 4.96 31.97 17.19
C PHE A 167 3.82 32.51 18.06
N PHE A 168 3.77 33.84 18.30
CA PHE A 168 2.67 34.44 19.06
C PHE A 168 1.31 34.26 18.39
N ALA A 169 1.24 34.25 17.06
CA ALA A 169 0.00 33.97 16.34
C ALA A 169 -0.49 32.53 16.60
N THR A 170 0.41 31.54 16.57
CA THR A 170 0.11 30.14 16.89
C THR A 170 -0.39 29.99 18.33
N VAL A 171 0.30 30.59 19.30
CA VAL A 171 -0.11 30.59 20.71
C VAL A 171 -1.48 31.27 20.88
N ALA A 172 -1.70 32.41 20.23
CA ALA A 172 -2.97 33.13 20.26
C ALA A 172 -4.11 32.30 19.65
N ASP A 173 -3.86 31.54 18.60
CA ASP A 173 -4.82 30.62 17.99
C ASP A 173 -5.18 29.47 18.95
N ILE A 174 -4.20 28.83 19.59
CA ILE A 174 -4.43 27.80 20.62
C ILE A 174 -5.29 28.38 21.76
N MET A 175 -4.93 29.55 22.30
CA MET A 175 -5.69 30.22 23.35
C MET A 175 -7.11 30.55 22.90
N THR A 176 -7.28 31.08 21.69
CA THR A 176 -8.59 31.42 21.12
C THR A 176 -9.48 30.18 21.07
N ALA A 177 -8.97 29.06 20.57
CA ALA A 177 -9.72 27.81 20.50
C ALA A 177 -10.08 27.26 21.89
N GLN A 178 -9.16 27.27 22.84
CA GLN A 178 -9.44 26.80 24.21
C GLN A 178 -10.49 27.68 24.92
N ILE A 179 -10.38 29.00 24.81
CA ILE A 179 -11.36 29.94 25.38
C ILE A 179 -12.71 29.75 24.71
N PHE A 180 -12.74 29.62 23.38
CA PHE A 180 -13.97 29.35 22.63
C PHE A 180 -14.64 28.05 23.10
N GLN A 181 -13.89 26.97 23.32
CA GLN A 181 -14.43 25.72 23.85
C GLN A 181 -15.02 25.89 25.25
N LYS A 182 -14.32 26.62 26.14
CA LYS A 182 -14.80 26.93 27.50
C LYS A 182 -16.10 27.73 27.44
N LEU A 183 -16.13 28.81 26.66
CA LEU A 183 -17.30 29.69 26.48
C LEU A 183 -18.49 28.96 25.86
N LYS A 184 -18.24 28.08 24.88
CA LYS A 184 -19.27 27.25 24.27
C LYS A 184 -19.90 26.28 25.28
N LYS A 185 -19.07 25.63 26.12
CA LYS A 185 -19.53 24.68 27.14
C LYS A 185 -20.35 25.34 28.24
N ASN A 186 -19.88 26.46 28.79
CA ASN A 186 -20.55 27.15 29.90
C ASN A 186 -21.62 28.17 29.45
N LYS A 187 -21.76 28.41 28.15
CA LYS A 187 -22.65 29.44 27.56
C LYS A 187 -22.39 30.86 28.09
N ALA A 188 -21.21 31.13 28.64
CA ALA A 188 -20.86 32.42 29.24
C ALA A 188 -20.70 33.54 28.21
N TYR A 189 -20.75 33.24 26.90
CA TYR A 189 -20.81 34.23 25.83
C TYR A 189 -22.13 35.00 25.79
N LYS A 190 -23.21 34.46 26.38
CA LYS A 190 -24.52 35.10 26.36
C LYS A 190 -24.56 36.33 27.27
N ASN A 191 -25.27 37.35 26.83
CA ASN A 191 -25.50 38.60 27.55
C ASN A 191 -24.24 39.46 27.78
N LEU A 192 -23.10 39.15 27.16
CA LEU A 192 -21.94 40.04 27.21
C LEU A 192 -22.26 41.37 26.54
N PRO A 193 -22.07 42.52 27.22
CA PRO A 193 -22.26 43.82 26.62
C PRO A 193 -21.16 44.11 25.59
N TYR A 194 -21.54 44.75 24.49
CA TYR A 194 -20.64 45.33 23.52
C TYR A 194 -21.27 46.60 22.93
N MET A 195 -20.41 47.48 22.42
CA MET A 195 -20.85 48.65 21.65
C MET A 195 -20.91 48.25 20.18
N ASP A 196 -22.06 48.45 19.57
CA ASP A 196 -22.25 48.24 18.13
C ASP A 196 -21.62 49.38 17.32
N GLU A 197 -21.53 49.24 16.00
CA GLU A 197 -20.97 50.28 15.10
C GLU A 197 -21.70 51.63 15.24
N ASP A 198 -22.99 51.60 15.60
CA ASP A 198 -23.83 52.77 15.88
C ASP A 198 -23.63 53.40 17.27
N GLY A 199 -22.68 52.92 18.08
CA GLY A 199 -22.43 53.39 19.45
C GLY A 199 -23.51 52.98 20.47
N LYS A 200 -24.39 52.03 20.13
CA LYS A 200 -25.42 51.50 21.03
C LYS A 200 -24.91 50.30 21.81
N LEU A 201 -25.24 50.26 23.11
CA LEU A 201 -24.99 49.10 23.96
C LEU A 201 -25.92 47.94 23.55
N ARG A 202 -25.35 46.86 23.02
CA ARG A 202 -26.05 45.61 22.72
C ARG A 202 -25.46 44.46 23.53
N HIS A 203 -26.23 43.38 23.62
CA HIS A 203 -25.82 42.15 24.28
C HIS A 203 -25.68 41.04 23.26
N ILE A 204 -24.63 40.23 23.42
CA ILE A 204 -24.37 39.09 22.56
C ILE A 204 -25.41 37.99 22.83
N THR A 205 -26.08 37.53 21.79
CA THR A 205 -27.13 36.49 21.90
C THR A 205 -26.66 35.15 21.34
N THR A 206 -25.88 35.18 20.26
CA THR A 206 -25.40 33.98 19.55
C THR A 206 -23.89 33.83 19.64
N LEU A 207 -23.42 32.59 19.44
CA LEU A 207 -21.98 32.28 19.36
C LEU A 207 -21.32 32.89 18.13
N ASP A 208 -22.07 33.08 17.04
CA ASP A 208 -21.55 33.66 15.81
C ASP A 208 -21.31 35.17 15.95
N GLU A 209 -22.25 35.88 16.58
CA GLU A 209 -22.05 37.26 17.02
C GLU A 209 -20.84 37.38 17.95
N PHE A 210 -20.69 36.47 18.92
CA PHE A 210 -19.54 36.47 19.81
C PHE A 210 -18.21 36.39 19.05
N CYS A 211 -18.10 35.43 18.13
CA CYS A 211 -16.88 35.23 17.35
C CYS A 211 -16.56 36.46 16.49
N THR A 212 -17.57 37.03 15.85
CA THR A 212 -17.37 38.18 14.95
C THR A 212 -17.02 39.45 15.74
N VAL A 213 -17.77 39.75 16.80
CA VAL A 213 -17.62 40.99 17.59
C VAL A 213 -16.40 40.97 18.51
N LYS A 214 -16.15 39.85 19.20
CA LYS A 214 -15.09 39.78 20.24
C LYS A 214 -13.79 39.16 19.75
N LEU A 215 -13.84 38.28 18.75
CA LEU A 215 -12.64 37.60 18.22
C LEU A 215 -12.22 38.12 16.84
N GLY A 216 -13.05 38.91 16.15
CA GLY A 216 -12.79 39.36 14.79
C GLY A 216 -12.68 38.23 13.77
N LYS A 217 -13.21 37.04 14.09
CA LYS A 217 -13.12 35.82 13.27
C LYS A 217 -14.52 35.24 13.09
N SER A 218 -14.79 34.66 11.92
CA SER A 218 -16.07 33.96 11.71
C SER A 218 -16.19 32.74 12.63
N TYR A 219 -17.41 32.39 13.04
CA TYR A 219 -17.66 31.17 13.80
C TYR A 219 -17.07 29.94 13.13
N ARG A 220 -17.19 29.85 11.81
CA ARG A 220 -16.63 28.75 11.02
C ARG A 220 -15.13 28.62 11.23
N ARG A 221 -14.36 29.72 11.15
CA ARG A 221 -12.91 29.68 11.32
C ARG A 221 -12.52 29.24 12.74
N VAL A 222 -13.18 29.79 13.76
CA VAL A 222 -12.90 29.44 15.17
C VAL A 222 -13.30 28.00 15.47
N LYS A 223 -14.41 27.53 14.88
CA LYS A 223 -14.84 26.13 14.98
C LYS A 223 -13.83 25.19 14.31
N GLU A 224 -13.40 25.49 13.09
CA GLU A 224 -12.39 24.69 12.38
C GLU A 224 -11.09 24.58 13.18
N LEU A 225 -10.64 25.69 13.78
CA LEU A 225 -9.47 25.74 14.66
C LEU A 225 -9.67 24.92 15.94
N SER A 226 -10.83 25.09 16.61
CA SER A 226 -11.20 24.29 17.78
C SER A 226 -11.21 22.80 17.47
N ASP A 227 -11.78 22.40 16.34
CA ASP A 227 -11.85 20.99 15.95
C ASP A 227 -10.44 20.45 15.66
N THR A 228 -9.57 21.24 15.02
CA THR A 228 -8.16 20.84 14.79
C THR A 228 -7.43 20.65 16.11
N LEU A 229 -7.58 21.60 17.04
CA LEU A 229 -6.95 21.55 18.35
C LEU A 229 -7.47 20.36 19.18
N THR A 230 -8.75 20.00 19.06
CA THR A 230 -9.29 18.79 19.70
C THR A 230 -8.73 17.51 19.09
N THR A 231 -8.52 17.48 17.77
CA THR A 231 -7.93 16.32 17.09
C THR A 231 -6.47 16.12 17.47
N LEU A 232 -5.64 17.16 17.40
CA LEU A 232 -4.19 17.06 17.60
C LEU A 232 -3.76 17.25 19.07
N GLY A 233 -4.41 18.16 19.79
CA GLY A 233 -3.87 18.72 21.04
C GLY A 233 -3.00 19.96 20.79
N PRO A 234 -2.73 20.75 21.84
CA PRO A 234 -1.98 22.01 21.72
C PRO A 234 -0.53 21.81 21.28
N ASP A 235 0.19 20.86 21.88
CA ASP A 235 1.62 20.66 21.64
C ASP A 235 1.88 20.16 20.21
N LEU A 236 1.07 19.21 19.73
CA LEU A 236 1.17 18.71 18.35
C LEU A 236 0.72 19.73 17.31
N TYR A 237 -0.21 20.62 17.66
CA TYR A 237 -0.60 21.73 16.78
C TYR A 237 0.56 22.71 16.58
N GLU A 238 1.27 23.05 17.66
CA GLU A 238 2.47 23.89 17.57
C GLU A 238 3.57 23.25 16.71
N SER A 239 3.83 21.95 16.91
CA SER A 239 4.75 21.18 16.07
C SER A 239 4.30 21.13 14.61
N ALA A 240 3.00 20.94 14.35
CA ALA A 240 2.46 20.92 12.99
C ALA A 240 2.64 22.28 12.29
N GLU A 241 2.39 23.40 12.98
CA GLU A 241 2.63 24.74 12.43
C GLU A 241 4.12 25.00 12.16
N ARG A 242 5.02 24.58 13.06
CA ARG A 242 6.48 24.69 12.86
C ARG A 242 6.97 23.89 11.65
N ILE A 243 6.40 22.70 11.44
CA ILE A 243 6.66 21.85 10.27
C ILE A 243 6.04 22.44 8.99
N GLY A 244 5.04 23.31 9.12
CA GLY A 244 4.40 24.01 8.01
C GLY A 244 3.18 23.30 7.45
N PHE A 245 2.40 22.63 8.31
CA PHE A 245 1.08 22.13 7.94
C PHE A 245 0.22 23.25 7.37
N ARG A 246 -0.45 22.97 6.25
CA ARG A 246 -1.41 23.88 5.63
C ARG A 246 -2.84 23.42 5.93
N ALA A 247 -3.80 24.27 5.59
CA ALA A 247 -5.23 23.95 5.74
C ALA A 247 -5.65 22.62 5.05
N LYS A 248 -4.98 22.23 3.96
CA LYS A 248 -5.22 20.94 3.29
C LYS A 248 -4.76 19.75 4.12
N ASP A 249 -3.66 19.89 4.86
CA ASP A 249 -3.02 18.82 5.63
C ASP A 249 -3.85 18.54 6.90
N TYR A 250 -4.36 19.59 7.55
CA TYR A 250 -5.33 19.44 8.64
C TYR A 250 -6.64 18.78 8.19
N ARG A 251 -7.11 19.05 6.96
CA ARG A 251 -8.30 18.40 6.42
C ARG A 251 -8.04 16.93 6.09
N ALA A 252 -6.88 16.64 5.51
CA ALA A 252 -6.42 15.27 5.26
C ALA A 252 -6.37 14.48 6.58
N LEU A 253 -5.69 15.01 7.60
CA LEU A 253 -5.58 14.39 8.91
C LEU A 253 -6.95 14.08 9.52
N LYS A 254 -7.88 15.04 9.49
CA LYS A 254 -9.24 14.85 10.02
C LYS A 254 -10.09 13.86 9.21
N ALA A 255 -9.74 13.62 7.95
CA ALA A 255 -10.46 12.68 7.09
C ALA A 255 -10.01 11.22 7.30
N LEU A 256 -8.85 11.01 7.93
CA LEU A 256 -8.33 9.69 8.31
C LEU A 256 -9.09 9.15 9.54
N PRO A 257 -9.17 7.82 9.69
CA PRO A 257 -9.66 7.16 10.90
C PRO A 257 -8.72 7.36 12.10
N GLU A 258 -9.22 7.14 13.33
CA GLU A 258 -8.50 7.48 14.58
C GLU A 258 -7.16 6.75 14.75
N ASP A 259 -7.07 5.51 14.28
CA ASP A 259 -5.86 4.70 14.25
C ASP A 259 -4.78 5.28 13.34
N GLU A 260 -5.15 5.68 12.12
CA GLU A 260 -4.23 6.31 11.18
C GLU A 260 -3.84 7.74 11.61
N GLN A 261 -4.76 8.47 12.25
CA GLN A 261 -4.42 9.75 12.86
C GLN A 261 -3.35 9.60 13.95
N ALA A 262 -3.35 8.50 14.71
CA ALA A 262 -2.34 8.24 15.73
C ALA A 262 -0.94 8.05 15.11
N ILE A 263 -0.84 7.44 13.94
CA ILE A 263 0.42 7.27 13.21
C ILE A 263 0.99 8.64 12.81
N VAL A 264 0.15 9.53 12.26
CA VAL A 264 0.58 10.88 11.88
C VAL A 264 0.97 11.71 13.12
N LYS A 265 0.28 11.55 14.24
CA LYS A 265 0.62 12.20 15.52
C LYS A 265 1.99 11.74 16.04
N GLN A 266 2.27 10.44 16.01
CA GLN A 266 3.58 9.92 16.40
C GLN A 266 4.70 10.44 15.49
N ALA A 267 4.43 10.56 14.18
CA ALA A 267 5.40 11.15 13.26
C ALA A 267 5.64 12.65 13.57
N LEU A 268 4.61 13.40 13.98
CA LEU A 268 4.75 14.80 14.40
C LEU A 268 5.60 14.94 15.66
N GLU A 269 5.53 13.99 16.60
CA GLU A 269 6.37 13.95 17.79
C GLU A 269 7.86 13.73 17.46
N ALA A 270 8.16 13.06 16.34
CA ALA A 270 9.52 12.87 15.86
C ALA A 270 10.11 14.10 15.13
N GLU A 271 9.34 15.19 14.98
CA GLU A 271 9.72 16.47 14.36
C GLU A 271 10.28 16.40 12.91
N SER A 272 10.08 15.28 12.22
CA SER A 272 10.57 15.07 10.85
C SER A 272 9.54 15.56 9.82
N LYS A 273 9.73 16.79 9.33
CA LYS A 273 8.80 17.44 8.39
C LYS A 273 8.45 16.60 7.17
N ASP A 274 9.47 16.12 6.47
CA ASP A 274 9.28 15.42 5.20
C ASP A 274 8.63 14.06 5.42
N GLU A 275 8.98 13.38 6.51
CA GLU A 275 8.39 12.09 6.88
C GLU A 275 6.90 12.22 7.22
N VAL A 276 6.52 13.21 8.03
CA VAL A 276 5.11 13.44 8.39
C VAL A 276 4.26 13.70 7.15
N LEU A 277 4.74 14.56 6.25
CA LEU A 277 4.00 14.91 5.04
C LEU A 277 3.89 13.71 4.08
N ASN A 278 4.94 12.90 3.98
CA ASN A 278 4.93 11.69 3.16
C ASN A 278 3.96 10.64 3.72
N VAL A 279 3.98 10.40 5.03
CA VAL A 279 3.05 9.47 5.70
C VAL A 279 1.61 9.92 5.51
N LEU A 280 1.32 11.21 5.72
CA LEU A 280 -0.02 11.75 5.54
C LEU A 280 -0.48 11.60 4.08
N THR A 281 0.40 11.88 3.11
CA THR A 281 0.09 11.78 1.69
C THR A 281 -0.20 10.32 1.31
N ASP A 282 0.67 9.38 1.67
CA ASP A 282 0.50 7.95 1.39
C ASP A 282 -0.81 7.39 1.96
N LEU A 283 -1.14 7.72 3.22
CA LEU A 283 -2.40 7.31 3.84
C LEU A 283 -3.61 7.87 3.09
N THR A 284 -3.59 9.16 2.73
CA THR A 284 -4.70 9.76 1.97
C THR A 284 -4.84 9.17 0.58
N GLU A 285 -3.75 8.86 -0.10
CA GLU A 285 -3.76 8.24 -1.43
C GLU A 285 -4.32 6.83 -1.37
N ARG A 286 -3.88 6.04 -0.39
CA ARG A 286 -4.41 4.69 -0.13
C ARG A 286 -5.90 4.72 0.16
N HIS A 287 -6.34 5.59 1.06
CA HIS A 287 -7.76 5.71 1.40
C HIS A 287 -8.61 6.17 0.21
N ASN A 288 -8.09 7.06 -0.62
CA ASN A 288 -8.77 7.48 -1.85
C ASN A 288 -8.85 6.36 -2.89
N ALA A 289 -7.81 5.55 -3.01
CA ALA A 289 -7.80 4.37 -3.88
C ALA A 289 -8.82 3.32 -3.41
N GLU A 290 -8.82 2.99 -2.11
CA GLU A 290 -9.78 2.07 -1.51
C GLU A 290 -11.22 2.54 -1.65
N ARG A 291 -11.50 3.84 -1.41
CA ARG A 291 -12.84 4.40 -1.62
C ARG A 291 -13.29 4.32 -3.07
N LYS A 292 -12.38 4.51 -4.03
CA LYS A 292 -12.69 4.36 -5.46
C LYS A 292 -12.96 2.90 -5.81
N ALA A 293 -12.17 1.96 -5.28
CA ALA A 293 -12.38 0.53 -5.47
C ALA A 293 -13.72 0.07 -4.88
N ALA A 294 -13.98 0.40 -3.60
CA ALA A 294 -15.22 0.06 -2.93
C ALA A 294 -16.47 0.66 -3.62
N LYS A 295 -16.36 1.87 -4.19
CA LYS A 295 -17.44 2.46 -5.01
C LYS A 295 -17.71 1.64 -6.27
N LYS A 296 -16.66 1.26 -7.01
CA LYS A 296 -16.81 0.40 -8.19
C LYS A 296 -17.41 -0.95 -7.85
N ASP A 297 -16.97 -1.56 -6.75
CA ASP A 297 -17.51 -2.85 -6.30
C ASP A 297 -18.98 -2.72 -5.91
N LYS A 298 -19.36 -1.62 -5.25
CA LYS A 298 -20.76 -1.33 -4.92
C LYS A 298 -21.62 -1.14 -6.17
N GLU A 299 -21.14 -0.36 -7.16
CA GLU A 299 -21.83 -0.16 -8.43
C GLU A 299 -22.00 -1.50 -9.19
N ALA A 300 -20.97 -2.35 -9.19
CA ALA A 300 -21.03 -3.68 -9.80
C ALA A 300 -22.01 -4.62 -9.07
N LEU A 301 -22.02 -4.62 -7.74
CA LEU A 301 -22.96 -5.39 -6.93
C LEU A 301 -24.41 -4.91 -7.10
N GLU A 302 -24.64 -3.60 -7.17
CA GLU A 302 -25.96 -3.04 -7.44
C GLU A 302 -26.47 -3.46 -8.82
N ALA A 303 -25.61 -3.45 -9.84
CA ALA A 303 -25.95 -3.92 -11.18
C ALA A 303 -26.26 -5.44 -11.22
N ASP A 304 -25.49 -6.27 -10.50
CA ASP A 304 -25.76 -7.72 -10.40
C ASP A 304 -27.08 -7.99 -9.64
N LEU A 305 -27.35 -7.25 -8.57
CA LEU A 305 -28.62 -7.35 -7.84
C LEU A 305 -29.82 -6.96 -8.72
N GLU A 306 -29.70 -5.91 -9.52
CA GLU A 306 -30.76 -5.49 -10.45
C GLU A 306 -30.97 -6.52 -11.57
N ALA A 307 -29.89 -7.09 -12.12
CA ALA A 307 -29.99 -8.16 -13.11
C ALA A 307 -30.67 -9.40 -12.51
N ARG A 308 -30.29 -9.78 -11.27
CA ARG A 308 -30.90 -10.91 -10.56
C ARG A 308 -32.36 -10.64 -10.20
N SER A 309 -32.72 -9.43 -9.80
CA SER A 309 -34.12 -9.10 -9.49
C SER A 309 -35.00 -9.22 -10.74
N LYS A 310 -34.55 -8.69 -11.88
CA LYS A 310 -35.23 -8.86 -13.18
C LYS A 310 -35.39 -10.33 -13.57
N LEU A 311 -34.33 -11.14 -13.42
CA LEU A 311 -34.41 -12.58 -13.70
C LEU A 311 -35.37 -13.32 -12.75
N LEU A 312 -35.49 -12.88 -11.49
CA LEU A 312 -36.44 -13.45 -10.55
C LEU A 312 -37.87 -13.04 -10.89
N GLU A 313 -38.10 -11.79 -11.29
CA GLU A 313 -39.39 -11.31 -11.80
C GLU A 313 -39.83 -12.10 -13.05
N ASP A 314 -38.95 -12.25 -14.04
CA ASP A 314 -39.21 -13.03 -15.26
C ASP A 314 -39.54 -14.50 -14.93
N LYS A 315 -38.86 -15.09 -13.96
CA LYS A 315 -39.12 -16.47 -13.51
C LYS A 315 -40.44 -16.58 -12.76
N ALA A 316 -40.77 -15.61 -11.91
CA ALA A 316 -42.04 -15.58 -11.19
C ALA A 316 -43.22 -15.47 -12.18
N GLU A 317 -43.13 -14.60 -13.18
CA GLU A 317 -44.18 -14.46 -14.21
C GLU A 317 -44.36 -15.75 -15.02
N ARG A 318 -43.26 -16.43 -15.38
CA ARG A 318 -43.34 -17.74 -16.06
C ARG A 318 -43.96 -18.81 -15.18
N LEU A 319 -43.59 -18.85 -13.90
CA LEU A 319 -44.17 -19.80 -12.95
C LEU A 319 -45.68 -19.59 -12.80
N GLU A 320 -46.11 -18.35 -12.62
CA GLU A 320 -47.53 -17.99 -12.52
C GLU A 320 -48.30 -18.43 -13.77
N LYS A 321 -47.80 -18.13 -14.98
CA LYS A 321 -48.41 -18.60 -16.24
C LYS A 321 -48.51 -20.13 -16.31
N THR A 322 -47.44 -20.84 -15.93
CA THR A 322 -47.47 -22.32 -15.94
C THR A 322 -48.42 -22.89 -14.89
N GLU A 323 -48.54 -22.23 -13.73
CA GLU A 323 -49.49 -22.62 -12.69
C GLU A 323 -50.94 -22.37 -13.12
N GLU A 324 -51.21 -21.25 -13.80
CA GLU A 324 -52.51 -20.96 -14.41
C GLU A 324 -52.87 -22.00 -15.48
N GLU A 325 -51.94 -22.36 -16.36
CA GLU A 325 -52.16 -23.41 -17.37
C GLU A 325 -52.45 -24.77 -16.72
N LEU A 326 -51.67 -25.15 -15.71
CA LEU A 326 -51.89 -26.38 -14.94
C LEU A 326 -53.24 -26.36 -14.21
N TYR A 327 -53.63 -25.22 -13.64
CA TYR A 327 -54.92 -25.08 -12.97
C TYR A 327 -56.06 -25.16 -13.99
N ARG A 328 -55.93 -24.49 -15.15
CA ARG A 328 -56.89 -24.57 -16.25
C ARG A 328 -57.10 -26.01 -16.68
N LEU A 329 -56.02 -26.74 -16.97
CA LEU A 329 -56.03 -28.17 -17.31
C LEU A 329 -56.68 -29.03 -16.23
N LYS A 330 -56.45 -28.75 -14.94
CA LYS A 330 -57.04 -29.50 -13.82
C LYS A 330 -58.49 -29.13 -13.51
N SER A 331 -58.94 -27.95 -13.93
CA SER A 331 -60.29 -27.42 -13.67
C SER A 331 -61.34 -27.80 -14.72
N LEU A 332 -60.95 -28.52 -15.78
CA LEU A 332 -61.88 -29.02 -16.79
C LEU A 332 -62.75 -30.15 -16.20
N PRO A 333 -64.09 -30.12 -16.37
CA PRO A 333 -65.00 -31.16 -15.88
C PRO A 333 -64.83 -32.49 -16.65
N PRO A 334 -65.24 -33.64 -16.08
CA PRO A 334 -64.95 -34.99 -16.60
C PRO A 334 -65.37 -35.26 -18.06
N ASP A 335 -66.39 -34.58 -18.59
CA ASP A 335 -66.79 -34.70 -20.00
C ASP A 335 -65.76 -34.09 -20.97
N ALA A 336 -65.01 -33.07 -20.53
CA ALA A 336 -63.98 -32.44 -21.35
C ALA A 336 -62.67 -33.28 -21.41
N ASP A 337 -62.45 -34.19 -20.45
CA ASP A 337 -61.35 -35.16 -20.50
C ASP A 337 -61.59 -36.22 -21.58
N LEU A 338 -62.85 -36.61 -21.80
CA LEU A 338 -63.22 -37.51 -22.89
C LEU A 338 -63.07 -36.83 -24.26
N GLU A 339 -63.56 -35.60 -24.42
CA GLU A 339 -63.39 -34.83 -25.66
C GLU A 339 -61.91 -34.57 -25.98
N LEU A 340 -61.08 -34.28 -24.99
CA LEU A 340 -59.65 -34.06 -25.18
C LEU A 340 -58.89 -35.36 -25.50
N LYS A 341 -59.30 -36.49 -24.94
CA LYS A 341 -58.80 -37.82 -25.34
C LYS A 341 -59.22 -38.14 -26.77
N LEU A 342 -60.48 -37.92 -27.13
CA LEU A 342 -60.97 -38.13 -28.50
C LEU A 342 -60.27 -37.22 -29.51
N ALA A 343 -60.02 -35.96 -29.17
CA ALA A 343 -59.27 -35.04 -30.02
C ALA A 343 -57.81 -35.49 -30.23
N ARG A 344 -57.16 -36.03 -29.19
CA ARG A 344 -55.81 -36.61 -29.29
C ARG A 344 -55.79 -37.88 -30.15
N GLU A 345 -56.78 -38.75 -30.01
CA GLU A 345 -56.94 -39.94 -30.86
C GLU A 345 -57.19 -39.53 -32.32
N GLU A 346 -58.04 -38.52 -32.56
CA GLU A 346 -58.30 -38.01 -33.91
C GLU A 346 -57.06 -37.39 -34.56
N GLU A 347 -56.27 -36.62 -33.80
CA GLU A 347 -55.00 -36.06 -34.27
C GLU A 347 -53.96 -37.14 -34.55
N ALA A 348 -53.87 -38.17 -33.69
CA ALA A 348 -52.98 -39.31 -33.90
C ALA A 348 -53.34 -40.10 -35.17
N VAL A 349 -54.64 -40.34 -35.42
CA VAL A 349 -55.11 -40.99 -36.65
C VAL A 349 -54.84 -40.13 -37.87
N LYS A 350 -55.08 -38.81 -37.83
CA LYS A 350 -54.78 -37.90 -38.95
C LYS A 350 -53.31 -37.89 -39.32
N GLU A 351 -52.41 -37.84 -38.34
CA GLU A 351 -50.98 -37.88 -38.61
C GLU A 351 -50.53 -39.26 -39.13
N LEU A 352 -51.12 -40.35 -38.65
CA LEU A 352 -50.89 -41.69 -39.18
C LEU A 352 -51.37 -41.84 -40.63
N ASP A 353 -52.59 -41.40 -40.94
CA ASP A 353 -53.16 -41.44 -42.29
C ASP A 353 -52.31 -40.62 -43.27
N LYS A 354 -51.86 -39.44 -42.85
CA LYS A 354 -50.98 -38.58 -43.64
C LYS A 354 -49.62 -39.25 -43.90
N ALA A 355 -49.03 -39.89 -42.88
CA ALA A 355 -47.79 -40.64 -43.05
C ALA A 355 -47.99 -41.83 -44.02
N PHE A 356 -49.11 -42.55 -43.91
CA PHE A 356 -49.46 -43.66 -44.79
C PHE A 356 -49.64 -43.22 -46.25
N VAL A 357 -50.43 -42.16 -46.50
CA VAL A 357 -50.65 -41.62 -47.85
C VAL A 357 -49.34 -41.13 -48.46
N THR A 358 -48.47 -40.49 -47.65
CA THR A 358 -47.15 -40.05 -48.11
C THR A 358 -46.28 -41.24 -48.51
N ALA A 359 -46.21 -42.28 -47.66
CA ALA A 359 -45.44 -43.48 -47.97
C ALA A 359 -45.92 -44.16 -49.26
N LEU A 360 -47.25 -44.25 -49.47
CA LEU A 360 -47.83 -44.83 -50.67
C LEU A 360 -47.54 -43.98 -51.92
N ALA A 361 -47.58 -42.64 -51.81
CA ALA A 361 -47.25 -41.74 -52.90
C ALA A 361 -45.78 -41.88 -53.33
N GLU A 362 -44.85 -41.89 -52.38
CA GLU A 362 -43.40 -42.06 -52.64
C GLU A 362 -43.10 -43.44 -53.24
N PHE A 363 -43.77 -44.50 -52.78
CA PHE A 363 -43.64 -45.82 -53.37
C PHE A 363 -44.14 -45.87 -54.82
N ASN A 364 -45.30 -45.29 -55.11
CA ASN A 364 -45.79 -45.19 -56.49
C ASN A 364 -44.87 -44.35 -57.38
N GLN A 365 -44.28 -43.28 -56.84
CA GLN A 365 -43.29 -42.47 -57.56
C GLN A 365 -42.04 -43.29 -57.91
N LEU A 366 -41.56 -44.14 -56.98
CA LEU A 366 -40.48 -45.07 -57.27
C LEU A 366 -40.84 -46.03 -58.41
N LEU A 367 -42.04 -46.61 -58.38
CA LEU A 367 -42.50 -47.52 -59.45
C LEU A 367 -42.57 -46.82 -60.81
N LEU A 368 -43.04 -45.56 -60.87
CA LEU A 368 -43.05 -44.78 -62.11
C LEU A 368 -41.65 -44.50 -62.66
N GLN A 369 -40.66 -44.30 -61.79
CA GLN A 369 -39.26 -44.13 -62.23
C GLN A 369 -38.68 -45.44 -62.76
N VAL A 370 -38.98 -46.55 -62.10
CA VAL A 370 -38.56 -47.89 -62.53
C VAL A 370 -39.18 -48.22 -63.89
N ASP A 371 -40.46 -47.92 -64.07
CA ASP A 371 -41.17 -48.11 -65.34
C ASP A 371 -40.55 -47.26 -66.46
N ALA A 372 -40.28 -45.98 -66.22
CA ALA A 372 -39.60 -45.11 -67.18
C ALA A 372 -38.19 -45.63 -67.57
N ILE A 373 -37.46 -46.23 -66.62
CA ILE A 373 -36.15 -46.85 -66.89
C ILE A 373 -36.30 -48.10 -67.75
N ILE A 374 -37.29 -48.94 -67.46
CA ILE A 374 -37.56 -50.19 -68.18
C ILE A 374 -38.04 -49.90 -69.62
N GLU A 375 -38.92 -48.91 -69.81
CA GLU A 375 -39.48 -48.57 -71.12
C GLU A 375 -38.52 -47.77 -72.00
N SER A 376 -37.47 -47.17 -71.44
CA SER A 376 -36.51 -46.39 -72.21
C SER A 376 -35.62 -47.28 -73.11
N GLY A 377 -35.65 -47.00 -74.42
CA GLY A 377 -34.86 -47.73 -75.42
C GLY A 377 -33.35 -47.46 -75.39
N ASP A 378 -32.92 -46.45 -74.61
CA ASP A 378 -31.54 -45.97 -74.56
C ASP A 378 -30.78 -46.39 -73.28
N ILE A 379 -31.42 -47.15 -72.38
CA ILE A 379 -30.81 -47.61 -71.12
C ILE A 379 -30.36 -49.07 -71.22
N SER A 380 -29.23 -49.40 -70.60
CA SER A 380 -28.66 -50.75 -70.61
C SER A 380 -29.51 -51.76 -69.82
N ASN A 381 -29.57 -53.01 -70.29
CA ASN A 381 -30.26 -54.12 -69.59
C ASN A 381 -29.79 -54.27 -68.13
N HIS A 382 -28.51 -54.03 -67.84
CA HIS A 382 -27.97 -54.14 -66.49
C HIS A 382 -28.55 -53.08 -65.54
N THR A 383 -28.83 -51.88 -66.07
CA THR A 383 -29.47 -50.79 -65.33
C THR A 383 -30.96 -51.08 -65.11
N GLN A 384 -31.63 -51.68 -66.11
CA GLN A 384 -33.03 -52.12 -65.97
C GLN A 384 -33.18 -53.22 -64.91
N SER A 385 -32.30 -54.24 -64.92
CA SER A 385 -32.30 -55.29 -63.89
C SER A 385 -32.01 -54.73 -62.50
N TYR A 386 -31.12 -53.73 -62.39
CA TYR A 386 -30.86 -53.05 -61.13
C TYR A 386 -32.07 -52.28 -60.61
N ALA A 387 -32.82 -51.59 -61.48
CA ALA A 387 -34.05 -50.89 -61.10
C ALA A 387 -35.10 -51.87 -60.52
N ILE A 388 -35.28 -53.04 -61.15
CA ILE A 388 -36.16 -54.10 -60.64
C ILE A 388 -35.67 -54.63 -59.28
N GLN A 389 -34.35 -54.89 -59.16
CA GLN A 389 -33.76 -55.38 -57.92
C GLN A 389 -33.99 -54.40 -56.75
N GLN A 390 -33.96 -53.09 -57.00
CA GLN A 390 -34.20 -52.11 -55.94
C GLN A 390 -35.62 -52.14 -55.38
N VAL A 391 -36.63 -52.38 -56.23
CA VAL A 391 -38.01 -52.59 -55.75
C VAL A 391 -38.10 -53.86 -54.91
N GLN A 392 -37.42 -54.93 -55.33
CA GLN A 392 -37.38 -56.19 -54.56
C GLN A 392 -36.73 -55.99 -53.20
N SER A 393 -35.59 -55.30 -53.13
CA SER A 393 -34.90 -54.97 -51.87
C SER A 393 -35.78 -54.16 -50.94
N LEU A 394 -36.48 -53.15 -51.44
CA LEU A 394 -37.41 -52.36 -50.63
C LEU A 394 -38.52 -53.22 -50.00
N CYS A 395 -39.09 -54.16 -50.76
CA CYS A 395 -40.12 -55.07 -50.23
C CYS A 395 -39.57 -55.98 -49.12
N PHE A 396 -38.33 -56.47 -49.24
CA PHE A 396 -37.68 -57.24 -48.17
C PHE A 396 -37.44 -56.39 -46.93
N ASP A 397 -36.94 -55.16 -47.07
CA ASP A 397 -36.72 -54.26 -45.94
C ASP A 397 -38.03 -53.90 -45.23
N ILE A 398 -39.14 -53.74 -45.98
CA ILE A 398 -40.47 -53.54 -45.40
C ILE A 398 -40.89 -54.77 -44.59
N GLN A 399 -40.70 -55.98 -45.12
CA GLN A 399 -41.02 -57.22 -44.41
C GLN A 399 -40.24 -57.34 -43.09
N ASP A 400 -38.94 -57.06 -43.10
CA ASP A 400 -38.10 -57.10 -41.90
C ASP A 400 -38.55 -56.05 -40.86
N ASN A 401 -38.92 -54.85 -41.31
CA ASN A 401 -39.45 -53.82 -40.42
C ASN A 401 -40.79 -54.25 -39.79
N LEU A 402 -41.69 -54.87 -40.56
CA LEU A 402 -42.97 -55.37 -40.03
C LEU A 402 -42.76 -56.42 -38.92
N ILE A 403 -41.78 -57.31 -39.09
CA ILE A 403 -41.39 -58.27 -38.05
C ILE A 403 -40.86 -57.55 -36.80
N ASN A 404 -39.98 -56.55 -36.96
CA ASN A 404 -39.43 -55.77 -35.86
C ASN A 404 -40.50 -55.05 -35.03
N TYR A 405 -41.54 -54.54 -35.71
CA TYR A 405 -42.67 -53.88 -35.04
C TYR A 405 -43.77 -54.86 -34.60
N SER A 406 -43.55 -56.19 -34.69
CA SER A 406 -44.52 -57.22 -34.33
C SER A 406 -45.89 -57.07 -35.03
N ILE A 407 -45.88 -56.56 -36.27
CA ILE A 407 -47.08 -56.40 -37.08
C ILE A 407 -47.30 -57.72 -37.86
N PRO A 408 -48.40 -58.46 -37.60
CA PRO A 408 -48.64 -59.75 -38.25
C PRO A 408 -49.07 -59.53 -39.71
N VAL A 409 -48.14 -59.70 -40.64
CA VAL A 409 -48.43 -59.66 -42.08
C VAL A 409 -47.99 -60.97 -42.71
N ASP A 410 -48.96 -61.76 -43.17
CA ASP A 410 -48.74 -62.97 -43.95
C ASP A 410 -48.95 -62.64 -45.44
N PHE A 411 -47.85 -62.33 -46.14
CA PHE A 411 -47.87 -62.00 -47.56
C PHE A 411 -48.28 -63.20 -48.43
N GLU A 412 -48.02 -64.43 -47.99
CA GLU A 412 -48.34 -65.64 -48.77
C GLU A 412 -49.85 -65.89 -48.76
N GLU A 413 -50.49 -65.80 -47.59
CA GLU A 413 -51.96 -65.89 -47.49
C GLU A 413 -52.65 -64.71 -48.20
N MET A 414 -52.05 -63.52 -48.22
CA MET A 414 -52.65 -62.36 -48.88
C MET A 414 -52.61 -62.42 -50.41
N ILE A 415 -51.55 -63.02 -50.99
CA ILE A 415 -51.36 -63.13 -52.46
C ILE A 415 -51.91 -64.45 -53.01
N ASN A 416 -51.77 -65.55 -52.27
CA ASN A 416 -52.22 -66.88 -52.65
C ASN A 416 -52.97 -67.53 -51.47
N PRO A 417 -54.21 -67.07 -51.20
CA PRO A 417 -54.96 -67.59 -50.07
C PRO A 417 -55.33 -69.05 -50.29
N ALA A 418 -55.26 -69.86 -49.22
CA ALA A 418 -55.51 -71.31 -49.31
C ALA A 418 -56.87 -71.65 -49.95
N TRP A 419 -57.91 -70.84 -49.67
CA TRP A 419 -59.25 -71.03 -50.23
C TRP A 419 -59.28 -71.01 -51.76
N MET A 420 -58.37 -70.28 -52.43
CA MET A 420 -58.38 -70.18 -53.89
C MET A 420 -58.03 -71.51 -54.54
N ARG A 421 -57.09 -72.27 -53.96
CA ARG A 421 -56.75 -73.62 -54.43
C ARG A 421 -57.88 -74.59 -54.17
N ASP A 422 -58.48 -74.55 -52.98
CA ASP A 422 -59.58 -75.44 -52.61
C ASP A 422 -60.80 -75.21 -53.51
N THR A 423 -61.09 -73.94 -53.84
CA THR A 423 -62.21 -73.57 -54.73
C THR A 423 -61.93 -73.95 -56.18
N ALA A 424 -60.72 -73.70 -56.68
CA ALA A 424 -60.32 -74.11 -58.03
C ALA A 424 -60.29 -75.63 -58.19
N GLN A 425 -59.87 -76.36 -57.15
CA GLN A 425 -59.91 -77.82 -57.13
C GLN A 425 -61.36 -78.33 -57.18
N ALA A 426 -62.26 -77.76 -56.36
CA ALA A 426 -63.68 -78.11 -56.37
C ALA A 426 -64.33 -77.84 -57.74
N ASP A 427 -64.01 -76.71 -58.37
CA ASP A 427 -64.52 -76.37 -59.71
C ASP A 427 -64.02 -77.32 -60.80
N LEU A 428 -62.74 -77.71 -60.76
CA LEU A 428 -62.17 -78.68 -61.70
C LEU A 428 -62.71 -80.11 -61.50
N GLU A 429 -62.91 -80.54 -60.26
CA GLU A 429 -63.52 -81.85 -59.94
C GLU A 429 -64.99 -81.92 -60.37
N GLU A 430 -65.70 -80.78 -60.32
CA GLU A 430 -67.09 -80.65 -60.79
C GLU A 430 -67.19 -80.34 -62.31
N GLY A 431 -66.07 -80.27 -63.02
CA GLY A 431 -66.01 -80.06 -64.48
C GLY A 431 -66.33 -78.63 -64.93
N ARG A 432 -66.32 -77.65 -64.01
CA ARG A 432 -66.51 -76.23 -64.30
C ARG A 432 -65.21 -75.62 -64.79
N ILE A 433 -64.98 -75.71 -66.10
CA ILE A 433 -63.93 -74.95 -66.79
C ILE A 433 -64.64 -73.81 -67.50
N ALA A 434 -64.12 -72.58 -67.40
CA ALA A 434 -64.75 -71.39 -67.99
C ALA A 434 -65.17 -71.65 -69.44
N GLU A 435 -66.48 -71.57 -69.73
CA GLU A 435 -66.97 -71.50 -71.11
C GLU A 435 -66.28 -70.32 -71.81
N GLU A 436 -65.79 -70.56 -73.03
CA GLU A 436 -65.20 -69.53 -73.89
C GLU A 436 -66.13 -68.31 -73.96
N ILE A 437 -65.76 -67.23 -73.27
CA ILE A 437 -66.28 -65.90 -73.60
C ILE A 437 -65.54 -65.47 -74.88
N ALA A 438 -66.03 -65.99 -76.00
CA ALA A 438 -65.82 -65.45 -77.33
C ALA A 438 -67.20 -65.20 -77.93
N GLY A 439 -67.72 -63.98 -77.77
CA GLY A 439 -69.00 -63.53 -78.36
C GLY A 439 -69.75 -62.55 -77.50
#